data_AF-A0A4Y2MLF0-F1
#
_entry.id   AF-A0A4Y2MLF0-F1
#
_cell.length_a   1.000
_cell.length_b   1.000
_cell.length_c   1.000
_cell.angle_alpha   90.00
_cell.angle_beta   90.00
_cell.angle_gamma   90.00
#
_symmetry.space_group_name_H-M   'P 1'
#
loop_
_entity.id
_entity.type
_entity.pdbx_description
1 polymer ?
#
loop_
_entity_poly.entity_id
_entity_poly.type
_entity_poly.pdbx_seq_one_letter_code
_entity_poly.pdbx_strand_id
1 'polypeptide(L)'
;MFIKKRIRGGISFITKRFSQANNKYLSNFDSSKSIKHIISLDCNNLYGDSMVESLPYGGFEWISADVTLDWIQSIPQDSSEGYIFEVDLKYPEELHDLHNDYPLAPEKMDIRFEDLSEFSKAVLNGMKYTPSTKLVPNLKDKKNYITYYKNLQFYLKHGLKLEKVYKILKFQHRNLGSRNILCSILINAKIASLPLRRTSSNL
;
A
#
# COMPACT_ATOMS: atom_id res chain seq x y z
N MET A 1 -12.37 5.52 -17.09
CA MET A 1 -11.04 6.08 -17.48
C MET A 1 -9.94 5.22 -16.87
N PHE A 2 -9.02 4.71 -17.69
CA PHE A 2 -7.97 3.72 -17.32
C PHE A 2 -7.19 4.09 -16.06
N ILE A 3 -6.61 5.31 -16.02
CA ILE A 3 -5.82 5.79 -14.88
C ILE A 3 -6.66 5.91 -13.59
N LYS A 4 -7.92 6.36 -13.68
CA LYS A 4 -8.78 6.52 -12.49
C LYS A 4 -9.04 5.18 -11.78
N LYS A 5 -9.11 4.08 -12.53
CA LYS A 5 -9.28 2.73 -11.98
C LYS A 5 -8.06 2.27 -11.17
N ARG A 6 -6.85 2.78 -11.47
CA ARG A 6 -5.62 2.50 -10.71
C ARG A 6 -5.54 3.25 -9.38
N ILE A 7 -6.17 4.43 -9.27
CA ILE A 7 -6.04 5.29 -8.08
C ILE A 7 -6.62 4.57 -6.86
N ARG A 8 -5.77 4.31 -5.87
CA ARG A 8 -6.09 3.67 -4.59
C ARG A 8 -5.67 4.60 -3.45
N GLY A 9 -6.39 4.55 -2.33
CA GLY A 9 -6.03 5.28 -1.11
C GLY A 9 -5.02 4.50 -0.27
N GLY A 10 -4.82 4.94 0.97
CA GLY A 10 -4.05 4.18 1.96
C GLY A 10 -4.70 2.82 2.27
N ILE A 11 -3.87 1.79 2.41
CA ILE A 11 -4.33 0.48 2.86
C ILE A 11 -4.55 0.57 4.38
N SER A 12 -5.75 0.21 4.83
CA SER A 12 -6.07 0.07 6.24
C SER A 12 -6.58 -1.34 6.46
N PHE A 13 -5.83 -2.13 7.22
CA PHE A 13 -6.10 -3.55 7.39
C PHE A 13 -5.69 -4.01 8.79
N ILE A 14 -6.47 -4.92 9.37
CA ILE A 14 -6.24 -5.49 10.70
C ILE A 14 -6.24 -7.01 10.55
N THR A 15 -5.09 -7.63 10.73
CA THR A 15 -4.93 -9.10 10.67
C THR A 15 -5.27 -9.74 12.00
N LYS A 16 -4.83 -9.10 13.08
CA LYS A 16 -5.03 -9.54 14.47
C LYS A 16 -5.91 -8.56 15.22
N ARG A 17 -7.14 -8.98 15.51
CA ARG A 17 -8.16 -8.13 16.17
C ARG A 17 -7.80 -7.71 17.59
N PHE A 18 -7.06 -8.53 18.33
CA PHE A 18 -6.66 -8.22 19.69
C PHE A 18 -5.27 -8.76 20.01
N SER A 19 -4.47 -7.93 20.66
CA SER A 19 -3.16 -8.28 21.16
C SER A 19 -2.89 -7.48 22.43
N GLN A 20 -2.63 -8.17 23.53
CA GLN A 20 -2.20 -7.55 24.78
C GLN A 20 -0.70 -7.80 25.00
N ALA A 21 0.03 -6.78 25.45
CA ALA A 21 1.42 -6.90 25.86
C ALA A 21 1.50 -7.56 27.25
N ASN A 22 2.57 -8.31 27.50
CA ASN A 22 2.89 -8.90 28.80
C ASN A 22 4.39 -8.72 29.05
N ASN A 23 4.78 -7.66 29.74
CA ASN A 23 6.19 -7.42 30.04
C ASN A 23 6.34 -6.69 31.36
N LYS A 24 7.54 -6.77 31.94
CA LYS A 24 7.89 -6.28 33.27
C LYS A 24 7.67 -4.78 33.52
N TYR A 25 7.41 -4.00 32.46
CA TYR A 25 7.17 -2.57 32.55
C TYR A 25 5.69 -2.23 32.78
N LEU A 26 4.79 -3.22 32.75
CA LEU A 26 3.35 -3.05 32.93
C LEU A 26 2.94 -3.45 34.36
N SER A 27 1.98 -2.71 34.93
CA SER A 27 1.46 -2.98 36.29
C SER A 27 0.73 -4.31 36.42
N ASN A 28 0.19 -4.83 35.31
CA ASN A 28 -0.51 -6.11 35.23
C ASN A 28 0.38 -7.25 34.68
N PHE A 29 1.70 -7.13 34.82
CA PHE A 29 2.63 -8.16 34.38
C PHE A 29 2.38 -9.49 35.09
N ASP A 30 2.32 -10.57 34.31
CA ASP A 30 2.11 -11.92 34.78
C ASP A 30 3.33 -12.77 34.42
N SER A 31 4.12 -13.12 35.45
CA SER A 31 5.35 -13.93 35.30
C SER A 31 5.10 -15.37 34.86
N SER A 32 3.86 -15.85 34.96
CA SER A 32 3.48 -17.18 34.46
C SER A 32 3.29 -17.22 32.94
N LYS A 33 3.15 -16.06 32.29
CA LYS A 33 2.94 -15.94 30.83
C LYS A 33 4.23 -15.53 30.12
N SER A 34 4.33 -15.90 28.84
CA SER A 34 5.44 -15.50 27.98
C SER A 34 5.57 -13.97 27.90
N ILE A 35 6.79 -13.46 27.90
CA ILE A 35 7.07 -12.03 27.69
C ILE A 35 6.66 -11.64 26.27
N LYS A 36 5.90 -10.55 26.15
CA LYS A 36 5.34 -10.05 24.90
C LYS A 36 5.35 -8.53 24.86
N HIS A 37 5.91 -7.98 23.80
CA HIS A 37 5.93 -6.56 23.50
C HIS A 37 5.04 -6.26 22.30
N ILE A 38 4.55 -5.02 22.21
CA ILE A 38 3.86 -4.48 21.04
C ILE A 38 4.66 -3.27 20.60
N ILE A 39 5.01 -3.22 19.32
CA ILE A 39 5.73 -2.11 18.71
C ILE A 39 4.77 -1.30 17.84
N SER A 40 4.88 0.02 17.92
CA SER A 40 4.21 0.94 17.00
C SER A 40 5.26 1.51 16.07
N LEU A 41 5.06 1.31 14.77
CA LEU A 41 5.94 1.83 13.71
C LEU A 41 5.15 2.84 12.88
N ASP A 42 5.74 4.00 12.61
CA ASP A 42 5.16 5.03 11.77
C ASP A 42 6.23 5.58 10.81
N CYS A 43 5.83 5.84 9.57
CA CYS A 43 6.71 6.39 8.55
C CYS A 43 6.54 7.92 8.50
N ASN A 44 7.59 8.63 8.91
CA ASN A 44 7.63 10.09 8.84
C ASN A 44 7.49 10.57 7.40
N ASN A 45 6.44 11.35 7.11
CA ASN A 45 6.20 11.96 5.80
C ASN A 45 6.13 10.95 4.64
N LEU A 46 5.39 9.85 4.83
CA LEU A 46 5.22 8.77 3.84
C LEU A 46 4.93 9.26 2.39
N TYR A 47 4.01 10.21 2.23
CA TYR A 47 3.69 10.75 0.90
C TYR A 47 4.80 11.62 0.33
N GLY A 48 5.49 12.41 1.18
CA GLY A 48 6.63 13.19 0.74
C GLY A 48 7.76 12.31 0.25
N ASP A 49 8.06 11.22 0.95
CA ASP A 49 9.03 10.21 0.49
C ASP A 49 8.65 9.65 -0.89
N SER A 50 7.38 9.26 -1.07
CA SER A 50 6.86 8.80 -2.37
C SER A 50 6.90 9.85 -3.49
N MET A 51 6.94 11.14 -3.16
CA MET A 51 7.00 12.24 -4.13
C MET A 51 8.44 12.62 -4.51
N VAL A 52 9.45 12.11 -3.81
CA VAL A 52 10.88 12.20 -4.19
C VAL A 52 11.18 11.26 -5.36
N GLU A 53 10.37 10.22 -5.55
CA GLU A 53 10.45 9.32 -6.71
C GLU A 53 10.10 10.01 -8.04
N SER A 54 10.53 9.40 -9.15
CA SER A 54 10.22 9.91 -10.50
C SER A 54 8.73 9.77 -10.83
N LEU A 55 8.06 10.90 -11.05
CA LEU A 55 6.61 10.99 -11.29
C LEU A 55 6.28 11.13 -12.79
N PRO A 56 5.18 10.52 -13.27
CA PRO A 56 4.71 10.69 -14.65
C PRO A 56 4.45 12.17 -14.97
N TYR A 57 4.95 12.66 -16.10
CA TYR A 57 4.71 14.05 -16.51
C TYR A 57 4.19 14.22 -17.95
N GLY A 58 4.37 13.23 -18.83
CA GLY A 58 3.98 13.37 -20.23
C GLY A 58 4.29 12.16 -21.10
N GLY A 59 4.13 12.29 -22.42
CA GLY A 59 4.47 11.25 -23.40
C GLY A 59 3.64 9.97 -23.26
N PHE A 60 2.35 10.10 -22.92
CA PHE A 60 1.47 8.95 -22.73
C PHE A 60 1.15 8.29 -24.08
N GLU A 61 1.52 7.02 -24.20
CA GLU A 61 1.36 6.24 -25.44
C GLU A 61 0.93 4.81 -25.13
N TRP A 62 -0.01 4.27 -25.91
CA TRP A 62 -0.35 2.85 -25.87
C TRP A 62 0.65 2.06 -26.71
N ILE A 63 1.24 1.02 -26.12
CA ILE A 63 2.18 0.14 -26.82
C ILE A 63 1.61 -1.29 -26.91
N SER A 64 2.26 -2.14 -27.70
CA SER A 64 1.90 -3.55 -27.84
C SER A 64 1.87 -4.25 -26.48
N ALA A 65 0.84 -5.06 -26.25
CA ALA A 65 0.73 -5.93 -25.08
C ALA A 65 1.45 -7.27 -25.25
N ASP A 66 2.03 -7.53 -26.43
CA ASP A 66 2.85 -8.69 -26.71
C ASP A 66 4.26 -8.48 -26.15
N VAL A 67 4.42 -8.75 -24.85
CA VAL A 67 5.66 -8.59 -24.10
C VAL A 67 5.96 -9.84 -23.29
N THR A 68 7.25 -10.14 -23.12
CA THR A 68 7.70 -11.27 -22.31
C THR A 68 7.81 -10.90 -20.83
N LEU A 69 7.74 -11.91 -19.96
CA LEU A 69 8.00 -11.73 -18.53
C LEU A 69 9.42 -11.16 -18.29
N ASP A 70 10.41 -11.65 -19.04
CA ASP A 70 11.79 -11.21 -18.95
C ASP A 70 11.91 -9.72 -19.31
N TRP A 71 11.19 -9.27 -20.33
CA TRP A 71 11.14 -7.85 -20.67
C TRP A 71 10.61 -7.02 -19.50
N ILE A 72 9.49 -7.41 -18.89
CA ILE A 72 8.90 -6.71 -17.73
C ILE A 72 9.91 -6.66 -16.57
N GLN A 73 10.62 -7.75 -16.29
CA GLN A 73 11.61 -7.80 -15.22
C GLN A 73 12.88 -7.00 -15.53
N SER A 74 13.24 -6.86 -16.81
CA SER A 74 14.41 -6.12 -17.25
C SER A 74 14.27 -4.58 -17.15
N ILE A 75 13.05 -4.06 -17.00
CA ILE A 75 12.79 -2.61 -16.91
C ILE A 75 13.53 -2.02 -15.69
N PRO A 76 14.47 -1.07 -15.89
CA PRO A 76 15.21 -0.45 -14.80
C PRO A 76 14.30 0.39 -13.89
N GLN A 77 14.61 0.41 -12.59
CA GLN A 77 13.85 1.19 -11.59
C GLN A 77 14.01 2.71 -11.76
N ASP A 78 15.11 3.13 -12.37
CA ASP A 78 15.57 4.50 -12.60
C ASP A 78 15.43 4.92 -14.08
N SER A 79 14.68 4.15 -14.87
CA SER A 79 14.33 4.49 -16.25
C SER A 79 13.71 5.89 -16.34
N SER A 80 13.92 6.58 -17.47
CA SER A 80 13.19 7.82 -17.81
C SER A 80 11.77 7.54 -18.32
N GLU A 81 11.48 6.27 -18.62
CA GLU A 81 10.21 5.77 -19.11
C GLU A 81 9.58 4.82 -18.09
N GLY A 82 8.28 5.01 -17.87
CA GLY A 82 7.46 4.19 -16.99
C GLY A 82 6.30 3.56 -17.74
N TYR A 83 5.78 2.49 -17.15
CA TYR A 83 4.71 1.68 -17.73
C TYR A 83 3.60 1.43 -16.70
N ILE A 84 2.36 1.52 -17.14
CA ILE A 84 1.18 1.03 -16.43
C ILE A 84 0.60 -0.14 -17.21
N PHE A 85 0.42 -1.26 -16.52
CA PHE A 85 -0.07 -2.50 -17.07
C PHE A 85 -1.52 -2.74 -16.63
N GLU A 86 -2.35 -3.29 -17.52
CA GLU A 86 -3.61 -3.97 -17.21
C GLU A 86 -3.39 -5.47 -17.42
N VAL A 87 -3.41 -6.24 -16.33
CA VAL A 87 -2.96 -7.64 -16.32
C VAL A 87 -3.90 -8.55 -15.52
N ASP A 88 -3.86 -9.84 -15.83
CA ASP A 88 -4.36 -10.88 -14.94
C ASP A 88 -3.18 -11.46 -14.15
N LEU A 89 -3.33 -11.54 -12.82
CA LEU A 89 -2.36 -12.13 -11.90
C LEU A 89 -3.03 -13.27 -11.15
N LYS A 90 -2.42 -14.46 -11.21
CA LYS A 90 -2.79 -15.57 -10.36
C LYS A 90 -2.13 -15.43 -9.00
N TYR A 91 -2.91 -15.65 -7.95
CA TYR A 91 -2.46 -15.70 -6.57
C TYR A 91 -2.35 -17.17 -6.15
N PRO A 92 -1.14 -17.73 -6.10
CA PRO A 92 -0.98 -19.15 -5.78
C PRO A 92 -1.36 -19.44 -4.31
N GLU A 93 -2.09 -20.54 -4.09
CA GLU A 93 -2.55 -20.93 -2.75
C GLU A 93 -1.39 -21.18 -1.79
N GLU A 94 -0.24 -21.63 -2.30
CA GLU A 94 0.98 -21.83 -1.52
C GLU A 94 1.50 -20.55 -0.82
N LEU A 95 1.07 -19.36 -1.28
CA LEU A 95 1.44 -18.07 -0.70
C LEU A 95 0.44 -17.56 0.35
N HIS A 96 -0.71 -18.21 0.52
CA HIS A 96 -1.80 -17.68 1.34
C HIS A 96 -1.39 -17.52 2.81
N ASP A 97 -0.73 -18.52 3.39
CA ASP A 97 -0.26 -18.45 4.77
C ASP A 97 0.82 -17.39 4.94
N LEU A 98 1.76 -17.30 3.99
CA LEU A 98 2.86 -16.33 4.02
C LEU A 98 2.35 -14.88 3.90
N HIS A 99 1.34 -14.65 3.07
CA HIS A 99 0.80 -13.32 2.79
C HIS A 99 -0.46 -12.99 3.58
N ASN A 100 -0.89 -13.85 4.50
CA ASN A 100 -2.11 -13.66 5.28
C ASN A 100 -2.10 -12.32 6.05
N ASP A 101 -0.92 -11.92 6.53
CA ASP A 101 -0.76 -10.66 7.26
C ASP A 101 -0.76 -9.41 6.35
N TYR A 102 -0.29 -9.55 5.11
CA TYR A 102 -0.23 -8.43 4.18
C TYR A 102 -0.47 -8.85 2.72
N PRO A 103 -1.73 -9.12 2.35
CA PRO A 103 -2.05 -9.55 0.99
C PRO A 103 -1.64 -8.51 -0.06
N LEU A 104 -0.93 -8.99 -1.07
CA LEU A 104 -0.49 -8.18 -2.21
C LEU A 104 -1.63 -7.75 -3.13
N ALA A 105 -1.39 -6.70 -3.92
CA ALA A 105 -2.27 -6.19 -4.96
C ALA A 105 -3.73 -5.92 -4.49
N PRO A 106 -3.94 -4.95 -3.58
CA PRO A 106 -5.28 -4.65 -3.04
C PRO A 106 -6.22 -4.08 -4.12
N GLU A 107 -7.49 -4.41 -3.99
CA GLU A 107 -8.53 -4.08 -4.98
C GLU A 107 -9.65 -3.28 -4.36
N LYS A 108 -10.24 -2.37 -5.14
CA LYS A 108 -11.51 -1.74 -4.78
C LYS A 108 -12.62 -2.75 -5.05
N MET A 109 -13.31 -3.18 -4.01
CA MET A 109 -14.42 -4.11 -4.11
C MET A 109 -15.62 -3.61 -3.33
N ASP A 110 -16.80 -3.90 -3.86
CA ASP A 110 -18.05 -3.69 -3.14
C ASP A 110 -18.21 -4.84 -2.15
N ILE A 111 -18.26 -4.49 -0.86
CA ILE A 111 -18.51 -5.47 0.18
C ILE A 111 -20.01 -5.73 0.17
N ARG A 112 -20.39 -6.99 -0.01
CA ARG A 112 -21.77 -7.44 0.11
C ARG A 112 -21.99 -8.04 1.50
N PHE A 113 -23.24 -8.21 1.87
CA PHE A 113 -23.59 -8.80 3.16
C PHE A 113 -23.05 -10.24 3.30
N GLU A 114 -23.00 -10.98 2.20
CA GLU A 114 -22.46 -12.34 2.15
C GLU A 114 -20.96 -12.41 2.41
N ASP A 115 -20.23 -11.34 2.10
CA ASP A 115 -18.77 -11.25 2.28
C ASP A 115 -18.40 -10.92 3.75
N LEU A 116 -19.38 -10.64 4.61
CA LEU A 116 -19.16 -10.36 6.03
C LEU A 116 -18.87 -11.64 6.81
N SER A 117 -17.98 -11.55 7.79
CA SER A 117 -17.79 -12.63 8.77
C SER A 117 -19.05 -12.82 9.62
N GLU A 118 -19.28 -14.04 10.11
CA GLU A 118 -20.42 -14.34 11.00
C GLU A 118 -20.45 -13.44 12.25
N PHE A 119 -19.28 -13.10 12.79
CA PHE A 119 -19.16 -12.12 13.87
C PHE A 119 -19.66 -10.73 13.45
N SER A 120 -19.27 -10.25 12.26
CA SER A 120 -19.73 -8.96 11.74
C SER A 120 -21.23 -8.94 11.49
N LYS A 121 -21.80 -10.05 11.01
CA LYS A 121 -23.25 -10.21 10.84
C LYS A 121 -23.98 -10.19 12.19
N ALA A 122 -23.45 -10.86 13.20
CA ALA A 122 -24.01 -10.83 14.55
C ALA A 122 -23.97 -9.42 15.17
N VAL A 123 -22.86 -8.69 15.00
CA VAL A 123 -22.72 -7.30 15.49
C VAL A 123 -23.70 -6.33 14.81
N LEU A 124 -24.06 -6.57 13.55
CA LEU A 124 -25.09 -5.77 12.87
C LEU A 124 -26.44 -5.83 13.61
N ASN A 125 -26.76 -6.89 14.36
CA ASN A 125 -27.89 -6.96 15.31
C ASN A 125 -29.20 -6.29 14.82
N GLY A 126 -29.61 -6.56 13.58
CA GLY A 126 -30.82 -5.98 12.97
C GLY A 126 -30.67 -4.58 12.34
N MET A 127 -29.49 -3.97 12.41
CA MET A 127 -29.16 -2.75 11.68
C MET A 127 -29.07 -3.03 10.17
N LYS A 128 -29.55 -2.07 9.37
CA LYS A 128 -29.50 -2.15 7.91
C LYS A 128 -28.05 -2.11 7.43
N TYR A 129 -27.65 -3.15 6.71
CA TYR A 129 -26.38 -3.15 5.99
C TYR A 129 -26.42 -2.15 4.83
N THR A 130 -25.43 -1.25 4.78
CA THR A 130 -25.22 -0.36 3.64
C THR A 130 -24.00 -0.84 2.86
N PRO A 131 -24.17 -1.34 1.62
CA PRO A 131 -23.04 -1.71 0.77
C PRO A 131 -22.10 -0.52 0.58
N SER A 132 -20.81 -0.80 0.58
CA SER A 132 -19.80 0.23 0.34
C SER A 132 -18.58 -0.34 -0.36
N THR A 133 -18.02 0.45 -1.26
CA THR A 133 -16.76 0.12 -1.91
C THR A 133 -15.61 0.34 -0.94
N LYS A 134 -14.81 -0.69 -0.69
CA LYS A 134 -13.62 -0.63 0.16
C LYS A 134 -12.38 -1.06 -0.63
N LEU A 135 -11.23 -0.54 -0.24
CA LEU A 135 -9.94 -1.05 -0.70
C LEU A 135 -9.58 -2.25 0.18
N VAL A 136 -9.53 -3.44 -0.40
CA VAL A 136 -9.39 -4.70 0.35
C VAL A 136 -8.14 -5.45 -0.12
N PRO A 137 -7.15 -5.65 0.77
CA PRO A 137 -6.12 -6.67 0.61
C PRO A 137 -6.80 -8.05 0.68
N ASN A 138 -6.71 -8.81 -0.40
CA ASN A 138 -7.31 -10.13 -0.48
C ASN A 138 -6.41 -11.08 -1.26
N LEU A 139 -6.50 -12.37 -0.97
CA LEU A 139 -5.68 -13.43 -1.57
C LEU A 139 -6.29 -14.02 -2.85
N LYS A 140 -7.32 -13.40 -3.44
CA LYS A 140 -7.93 -13.90 -4.68
C LYS A 140 -7.08 -13.53 -5.89
N ASP A 141 -7.24 -14.29 -6.98
CA ASP A 141 -6.72 -13.92 -8.30
C ASP A 141 -7.16 -12.51 -8.71
N LYS A 142 -6.25 -11.79 -9.37
CA LYS A 142 -6.47 -10.42 -9.83
C LYS A 142 -6.82 -10.45 -11.30
N LYS A 143 -7.96 -9.87 -11.66
CA LYS A 143 -8.42 -9.79 -13.05
C LYS A 143 -8.50 -8.35 -13.52
N ASN A 144 -8.01 -8.07 -14.73
CA ASN A 144 -7.90 -6.72 -15.29
C ASN A 144 -7.26 -5.71 -14.32
N TYR A 145 -6.26 -6.17 -13.57
CA TYR A 145 -5.63 -5.40 -12.51
C TYR A 145 -4.70 -4.35 -13.10
N ILE A 146 -4.98 -3.08 -12.81
CA ILE A 146 -4.16 -1.96 -13.30
C ILE A 146 -3.09 -1.61 -12.27
N THR A 147 -1.83 -1.68 -12.69
CA THR A 147 -0.67 -1.49 -11.82
C THR A 147 0.49 -0.77 -12.51
N TYR A 148 1.35 -0.15 -11.71
CA TYR A 148 2.61 0.43 -12.18
C TYR A 148 3.69 -0.65 -12.28
N TYR A 149 4.63 -0.51 -13.22
CA TYR A 149 5.63 -1.55 -13.50
C TYR A 149 6.44 -1.96 -12.26
N LYS A 150 6.86 -1.00 -11.42
CA LYS A 150 7.60 -1.30 -10.17
C LYS A 150 6.79 -2.22 -9.25
N ASN A 151 5.50 -1.95 -9.12
CA ASN A 151 4.59 -2.79 -8.32
C ASN A 151 4.39 -4.16 -8.97
N LEU A 152 4.28 -4.23 -10.30
CA LEU A 152 4.16 -5.51 -11.00
C LEU A 152 5.40 -6.38 -10.78
N GLN A 153 6.59 -5.82 -10.97
CA GLN A 153 7.86 -6.50 -10.68
C GLN A 153 7.93 -6.94 -9.21
N PHE A 154 7.50 -6.09 -8.28
CA PHE A 154 7.41 -6.44 -6.87
C PHE A 154 6.48 -7.64 -6.63
N TYR A 155 5.28 -7.65 -7.23
CA TYR A 155 4.34 -8.77 -7.10
C TYR A 155 4.89 -10.08 -7.68
N LEU A 156 5.49 -10.02 -8.86
CA LEU A 156 6.11 -11.18 -9.51
C LEU A 156 7.27 -11.73 -8.68
N LYS A 157 8.11 -10.85 -8.12
CA LYS A 157 9.21 -11.24 -7.22
C LYS A 157 8.71 -11.93 -5.95
N HIS A 158 7.51 -11.59 -5.48
CA HIS A 158 6.88 -12.22 -4.32
C HIS A 158 5.97 -13.40 -4.70
N GLY A 159 6.08 -13.91 -5.92
CA GLY A 159 5.47 -15.19 -6.32
C GLY A 159 4.10 -15.10 -7.00
N LEU A 160 3.52 -13.91 -7.19
CA LEU A 160 2.33 -13.79 -8.03
C LEU A 160 2.69 -14.19 -9.47
N LYS A 161 1.80 -14.92 -10.15
CA LYS A 161 2.05 -15.43 -11.50
C LYS A 161 1.31 -14.56 -12.51
N LEU A 162 2.02 -14.00 -13.49
CA LEU A 162 1.42 -13.24 -14.58
C LEU A 162 0.73 -14.20 -15.55
N GLU A 163 -0.59 -14.04 -15.74
CA GLU A 163 -1.36 -14.88 -16.66
C GLU A 163 -1.52 -14.21 -18.04
N LYS A 164 -1.83 -12.91 -18.05
CA LYS A 164 -2.12 -12.17 -19.29
C LYS A 164 -1.83 -10.68 -19.16
N VAL A 165 -1.31 -10.09 -20.22
CA VAL A 165 -1.21 -8.63 -20.40
C VAL A 165 -2.25 -8.19 -21.42
N TYR A 166 -3.11 -7.24 -21.05
CA TYR A 166 -4.14 -6.70 -21.93
C TYR A 166 -3.71 -5.41 -22.60
N LYS A 167 -3.16 -4.48 -21.80
CA LYS A 167 -2.78 -3.15 -22.25
C LYS A 167 -1.58 -2.64 -21.49
N ILE A 168 -0.75 -1.88 -22.18
CA ILE A 168 0.40 -1.20 -21.59
C ILE A 168 0.33 0.27 -22.00
N LEU A 169 0.31 1.13 -21.00
CA LEU A 169 0.43 2.58 -21.18
C LEU A 169 1.85 2.99 -20.79
N LYS A 170 2.64 3.37 -21.79
CA LYS A 170 3.96 3.97 -21.65
C LYS A 170 3.83 5.46 -21.32
N PHE A 171 4.75 6.00 -20.54
CA PHE A 171 4.86 7.43 -20.24
C PHE A 171 6.28 7.82 -19.87
N GLN A 172 6.57 9.11 -19.94
CA GLN A 172 7.80 9.70 -19.42
C GLN A 172 7.62 10.11 -17.97
N HIS A 173 8.62 9.82 -17.14
CA HIS A 173 8.65 10.26 -15.74
C HIS A 173 9.99 10.89 -15.40
N ARG A 174 9.96 11.82 -14.45
CA ARG A 174 11.16 12.52 -13.97
C ARG A 174 11.01 12.85 -12.50
N ASN A 175 12.14 13.05 -11.84
CA ASN A 175 12.14 13.51 -10.46
C ASN A 175 11.70 14.99 -10.40
N LEU A 176 10.46 15.21 -9.95
CA LEU A 176 9.87 16.55 -9.82
C LEU A 176 9.92 17.07 -8.38
N GLY A 177 9.79 16.18 -7.39
CA GLY A 177 9.54 16.56 -6.01
C GLY A 177 10.79 16.75 -5.16
N SER A 178 11.93 16.14 -5.50
CA SER A 178 13.08 16.07 -4.60
C SER A 178 13.53 17.42 -4.07
N ARG A 179 13.71 18.41 -4.95
CA ARG A 179 14.23 19.73 -4.55
C ARG A 179 13.27 20.45 -3.60
N ASN A 180 11.97 20.41 -3.89
CA ASN A 180 10.97 21.10 -3.08
C ASN A 180 10.75 20.39 -1.74
N ILE A 181 10.71 19.06 -1.74
CA ILE A 181 10.47 18.25 -0.55
C ILE A 181 11.68 18.30 0.39
N LEU A 182 12.90 18.20 -0.15
CA LEU A 182 14.13 18.38 0.64
C LEU A 182 14.19 19.77 1.27
N CYS A 183 13.84 20.83 0.52
CA CYS A 183 13.74 22.18 1.10
C CYS A 183 12.71 22.25 2.23
N SER A 184 11.51 21.70 2.07
CA SER A 184 10.49 21.69 3.12
C SER A 184 10.92 20.89 4.35
N ILE A 185 11.57 19.73 4.17
CA ILE A 185 12.12 18.92 5.27
C ILE A 185 13.19 19.71 6.04
N LEU A 186 14.14 20.34 5.33
CA LEU A 186 15.21 21.12 5.93
C LEU A 186 14.68 22.34 6.70
N ILE A 187 13.67 23.03 6.16
CA ILE A 187 12.99 24.14 6.84
C ILE A 187 12.32 23.63 8.13
N ASN A 188 11.56 22.54 8.05
CA ASN A 188 10.88 21.97 9.22
C ASN A 188 11.85 21.48 10.29
N ALA A 189 12.94 20.81 9.90
CA ALA A 189 13.98 20.38 10.82
C ALA A 189 14.66 21.57 11.52
N LYS A 190 14.95 22.65 10.78
CA LYS A 190 15.47 23.90 11.36
C LYS A 190 14.49 24.54 12.33
N ILE A 191 13.21 24.62 11.98
CA ILE A 191 12.17 25.18 12.86
C ILE A 191 12.03 24.34 14.14
N ALA A 192 12.04 23.01 14.05
CA ALA A 192 11.97 22.12 15.21
C ALA A 192 13.23 22.21 16.11
N SER A 193 14.38 22.57 15.55
CA SER A 193 15.62 22.78 16.31
C SER A 193 15.74 24.17 16.95
N LEU A 194 14.82 25.11 16.68
CA LEU A 194 14.79 26.39 17.36
C LEU A 194 14.29 26.19 18.80
N PRO A 195 14.97 26.76 19.82
CA PRO A 195 14.49 26.67 21.18
C PRO A 195 13.09 27.30 21.27
N LEU A 196 12.13 26.55 21.81
CA LEU A 196 10.82 27.07 22.18
C LEU A 196 11.05 28.27 23.10
N ARG A 197 10.83 29.49 22.60
CA ARG A 197 10.76 30.67 23.46
C ARG A 197 9.61 30.44 24.43
N ARG A 198 9.93 30.10 25.68
CA ARG A 198 8.99 30.22 26.79
C ARG A 198 8.59 31.69 26.84
N THR A 199 7.39 32.01 26.39
CA THR A 199 6.74 33.25 26.79
C THR A 199 6.45 33.11 28.27
N SER A 200 7.31 33.70 29.11
CA SER A 200 7.00 33.93 30.51
C SER A 200 5.82 34.90 30.57
N SER A 201 4.61 34.38 30.72
CA SER A 201 3.47 35.15 31.19
C SER A 201 3.67 35.36 32.69
N ASN A 202 4.25 36.50 33.06
CA ASN A 202 4.16 36.99 34.43
C ASN A 202 2.73 37.50 34.65
N LEU A 203 1.96 36.76 35.43
CA LEU A 203 0.85 37.26 36.25
C LEU A 203 0.98 36.61 37.62
#